data_AF-X1CLN5-F1
#
_entry.id   AF-X1CLN5-F1
#
_cell.length_a   1.000
_cell.length_b   1.000
_cell.length_c   1.000
_cell.angle_alpha   90.00
_cell.angle_beta   90.00
_cell.angle_gamma   90.00
#
_symmetry.space_group_name_H-M   'P 1'
#
loop_
_entity.id
_entity.type
_entity.pdbx_description
1 polymer ?
#
loop_
_entity_poly.entity_id
_entity_poly.type
_entity_poly.pdbx_seq_one_letter_code
_entity_poly.pdbx_strand_id
1 'polypeptide(L)'
;MSAVIAEFASDGLINVAGGCCGTRPEHIKAIGEALRNHATRVPPKPIPYCRLSGLEPLTLTPELNFVNVGERTNVTGSAVF
;
A
#
# COMPACT_ATOMS: atom_id res chain seq x y z
N MET A 1 -19.22 11.93 3.17
CA MET A 1 -17.77 11.66 3.14
C MET A 1 -17.25 11.17 4.49
N SER A 2 -17.46 11.90 5.60
CA SER A 2 -17.00 11.49 6.93
C SER A 2 -17.60 10.16 7.42
N ALA A 3 -18.87 9.86 7.10
CA ALA A 3 -19.50 8.57 7.43
C ALA A 3 -18.77 7.37 6.82
N VAL A 4 -18.44 7.44 5.52
CA VAL A 4 -17.66 6.39 4.82
C VAL A 4 -16.27 6.22 5.43
N ILE A 5 -15.65 7.33 5.86
CA ILE A 5 -14.34 7.28 6.53
C ILE A 5 -14.44 6.60 7.91
N ALA A 6 -15.54 6.82 8.64
CA ALA A 6 -15.80 6.14 9.91
C ALA A 6 -16.06 4.62 9.73
N GLU A 7 -16.71 4.22 8.63
CA GLU A 7 -16.84 2.81 8.26
C GLU A 7 -15.46 2.18 8.02
N PHE A 8 -14.57 2.83 7.24
CA PHE A 8 -13.21 2.34 7.03
C PHE A 8 -12.40 2.21 8.34
N ALA A 9 -12.64 3.09 9.32
CA ALA A 9 -12.02 2.99 10.63
C ALA A 9 -12.60 1.83 11.45
N SER A 10 -13.92 1.63 11.41
CA SER A 10 -14.61 0.52 12.09
C SER A 10 -14.16 -0.84 11.55
N ASP A 11 -13.94 -0.92 10.24
CA ASP A 11 -13.45 -2.12 9.57
C ASP A 11 -11.93 -2.32 9.74
N GLY A 12 -11.25 -1.40 10.45
CA GLY A 12 -9.82 -1.50 10.71
C GLY A 12 -8.97 -1.41 9.45
N LEU A 13 -9.37 -0.59 8.47
CA LEU A 13 -8.68 -0.45 7.18
C LEU A 13 -7.66 0.70 7.17
N ILE A 14 -7.85 1.71 8.03
CA ILE A 14 -7.07 2.96 7.99
C ILE A 14 -6.37 3.27 9.31
N ASN A 15 -5.25 3.99 9.20
CA ASN A 15 -4.51 4.57 10.32
C ASN A 15 -4.41 6.10 10.23
N VAL A 16 -4.65 6.66 9.04
CA VAL A 16 -4.56 8.09 8.74
C VAL A 16 -5.73 8.43 7.83
N ALA A 17 -6.39 9.55 8.12
CA ALA A 17 -7.44 10.11 7.31
C ALA A 17 -7.20 11.61 7.10
N GLY A 18 -7.64 12.12 5.96
CA GLY A 18 -7.49 13.51 5.59
C GLY A 18 -8.26 13.79 4.31
N GLY A 19 -7.78 14.71 3.49
CA GLY A 19 -8.38 14.96 2.19
C GLY A 19 -7.38 15.49 1.18
N CYS A 20 -7.83 15.50 -0.08
CA CYS A 20 -7.06 15.95 -1.24
C CYS A 20 -7.72 17.22 -1.81
N CYS A 21 -7.67 17.41 -3.13
CA CYS A 21 -8.26 18.54 -3.84
C CYS A 21 -9.76 18.71 -3.50
N GLY A 22 -10.16 19.95 -3.18
CA GLY A 22 -11.54 20.29 -2.81
C GLY A 22 -11.90 20.08 -1.34
N THR A 23 -11.01 19.50 -0.53
CA THR A 23 -11.21 19.40 0.92
C THR A 23 -11.06 20.77 1.59
N ARG A 24 -11.87 21.05 2.61
CA ARG A 24 -11.94 22.33 3.33
C ARG A 24 -11.87 22.07 4.83
N PRO A 25 -11.60 23.09 5.67
CA PRO A 25 -11.53 22.91 7.12
C PRO A 25 -12.77 22.25 7.74
N GLU A 26 -13.96 22.51 7.20
CA GLU A 26 -15.22 21.92 7.67
C GLU A 26 -15.25 20.40 7.44
N HIS A 27 -14.70 19.94 6.31
CA HIS A 27 -14.57 18.51 6.02
C HIS A 27 -13.62 17.82 6.99
N ILE A 28 -12.46 18.44 7.27
CA ILE A 28 -11.47 17.89 8.21
C ILE A 28 -12.06 17.84 9.62
N LYS A 29 -12.80 18.87 10.05
CA LYS A 29 -13.50 18.86 11.34
C LYS A 29 -14.49 17.70 11.43
N ALA A 30 -15.32 17.50 10.41
CA ALA A 30 -16.29 16.41 10.36
C ALA A 30 -15.62 15.02 10.35
N ILE A 31 -14.49 14.86 9.64
CA ILE A 31 -13.69 13.63 9.66
C ILE A 31 -13.11 13.38 11.06
N GLY A 32 -12.52 14.41 11.66
CA GLY A 32 -11.95 14.31 13.01
C GLY A 32 -13.01 13.94 14.05
N GLU A 33 -14.19 14.53 13.97
CA GLU A 33 -15.34 14.20 14.83
C GLU A 33 -15.81 12.76 14.64
N ALA A 34 -15.94 12.30 13.40
CA ALA A 34 -16.37 10.94 13.10
C ALA A 34 -15.36 9.89 13.57
N LEU A 35 -14.06 10.22 13.61
CA LEU A 35 -13.00 9.27 13.98
C LEU A 35 -12.63 9.25 15.46
N ARG A 36 -13.09 10.19 16.30
CA ARG A 36 -12.61 10.37 17.69
C ARG A 36 -12.62 9.11 18.54
N ASN A 37 -13.61 8.23 18.33
CA ASN A 37 -13.84 7.06 19.17
C ASN A 37 -13.46 5.73 18.48
N HIS A 38 -12.80 5.79 17.32
CA HIS A 38 -12.35 4.58 16.63
C HIS A 38 -10.96 4.15 17.09
N ALA A 39 -10.78 2.84 17.23
CA ALA A 39 -9.47 2.27 17.50
C ALA A 39 -8.56 2.37 16.26
N THR A 40 -7.28 2.57 16.48
CA THR A 40 -6.27 2.53 15.43
C THR A 40 -6.12 1.11 14.90
N ARG A 41 -6.11 0.93 13.57
CA ARG A 41 -5.81 -0.36 12.93
C ARG A 41 -4.47 -0.91 13.41
N VAL A 42 -4.41 -2.21 13.71
CA VAL A 42 -3.17 -2.95 14.00
C VAL A 42 -2.68 -3.61 12.70
N PRO A 43 -1.56 -3.15 12.10
CA PRO A 43 -1.05 -3.76 10.88
C PRO A 43 -0.53 -5.18 11.13
N PRO A 44 -0.75 -6.14 10.21
CA PRO A 44 -0.16 -7.46 10.34
C PRO A 44 1.37 -7.37 10.20
N LYS A 45 2.08 -8.23 10.95
CA LYS A 45 3.53 -8.35 10.83
C LYS A 45 3.86 -9.14 9.54
N PRO A 46 4.53 -8.55 8.54
CA PRO A 46 4.82 -9.26 7.30
C PRO A 46 5.88 -10.35 7.51
N ILE A 47 5.73 -11.46 6.80
CA ILE A 47 6.80 -12.46 6.64
C ILE A 47 7.92 -11.83 5.79
N PRO A 48 9.20 -11.95 6.18
CA PRO A 48 10.31 -11.25 5.54
C PRO A 48 10.78 -11.94 4.24
N TYR A 49 9.87 -12.08 3.27
CA TYR A 49 10.21 -12.54 1.93
C TYR A 49 10.76 -11.39 1.06
N CYS A 50 11.57 -11.72 0.05
CA CYS A 50 11.99 -10.76 -0.96
C CYS A 50 10.78 -10.34 -1.81
N ARG A 51 10.51 -9.04 -1.89
CA ARG A 51 9.40 -8.47 -2.65
C ARG A 51 9.93 -7.45 -3.64
N LEU A 52 9.62 -7.65 -4.91
CA LEU A 52 9.98 -6.81 -6.04
C LEU A 52 8.70 -6.34 -6.75
N SER A 53 8.82 -5.36 -7.64
CA SER A 53 7.66 -4.81 -8.35
C SER A 53 8.03 -4.24 -9.70
N GLY A 54 7.15 -4.45 -10.69
CA GLY A 54 7.06 -3.66 -11.92
C GLY A 54 5.69 -3.01 -12.01
N LEU A 55 4.88 -3.40 -13.00
CA LEU A 55 3.43 -3.12 -13.00
C LEU A 55 2.66 -4.02 -12.04
N GLU A 56 3.20 -5.21 -11.80
CA GLU A 56 2.64 -6.22 -10.89
C GLU A 56 3.65 -6.52 -9.76
N PRO A 57 3.16 -6.88 -8.56
CA PRO A 57 4.03 -7.30 -7.46
C PRO A 57 4.56 -8.72 -7.68
N LEU A 58 5.84 -8.95 -7.36
CA LEU A 58 6.45 -10.28 -7.31
C LEU A 58 7.00 -10.53 -5.90
N THR A 59 6.44 -11.51 -5.19
CA THR A 59 6.97 -11.96 -3.89
C THR A 59 7.67 -13.30 -4.08
N LEU A 60 8.96 -13.38 -3.77
CA LEU A 60 9.73 -14.62 -3.81
C LEU A 60 9.45 -15.44 -2.55
N THR A 61 8.60 -16.46 -2.69
CA THR A 61 8.25 -17.40 -1.63
C THR A 61 8.97 -18.74 -1.81
N PRO A 62 9.06 -19.59 -0.78
CA PRO A 62 9.67 -20.92 -0.89
C PRO A 62 8.99 -21.87 -1.88
N GLU A 63 7.72 -21.61 -2.21
CA GLU A 63 6.93 -22.43 -3.16
C GLU A 63 7.21 -22.06 -4.61
N LEU A 64 7.86 -20.92 -4.86
CA LEU A 64 8.31 -20.56 -6.20
C LEU A 64 9.57 -21.34 -6.57
N ASN A 65 9.61 -21.77 -7.83
CA ASN A 65 10.81 -22.35 -8.42
C ASN A 65 11.90 -21.28 -8.61
N PHE A 66 13.02 -21.67 -9.22
CA PHE A 66 14.09 -20.75 -9.59
C PHE A 66 13.57 -19.60 -10.46
N VAL A 67 13.73 -18.37 -9.98
CA VAL A 67 13.33 -17.16 -10.70
C VAL A 67 14.52 -16.65 -11.51
N ASN A 68 14.37 -16.68 -12.83
CA ASN A 68 15.38 -16.19 -13.76
C ASN A 68 15.35 -14.65 -13.81
N VAL A 69 16.53 -14.03 -13.74
CA VAL A 69 16.70 -12.58 -13.97
C VAL A 69 17.29 -12.40 -15.37
N GLY A 70 16.59 -11.66 -16.23
CA GLY A 70 17.03 -11.44 -17.60
C GLY A 70 18.30 -10.60 -17.68
N GLU A 71 19.35 -11.12 -18.30
CA GLU A 71 20.65 -10.42 -18.42
C GLU A 71 20.84 -9.63 -19.73
N ARG A 72 19.99 -9.86 -20.73
CA ARG A 72 20.21 -9.36 -22.11
C ARG A 72 20.25 -7.83 -22.22
N THR A 73 19.61 -7.11 -21.31
CA THR A 73 19.65 -5.64 -21.26
C THR A 73 20.93 -5.15 -20.59
N ASN A 74 22.07 -5.54 -21.16
CA ASN A 74 23.42 -5.21 -20.72
C ASN A 74 24.29 -4.95 -21.94
N VAL A 75 24.68 -3.69 -22.16
CA VAL A 75 25.46 -3.26 -23.34
C VAL A 75 26.83 -3.95 -23.42
N THR A 76 27.48 -4.23 -22.29
CA THR A 76 28.79 -4.91 -22.29
C THR A 76 28.66 -6.40 -22.59
N GLY A 77 27.54 -7.02 -22.22
CA GLY A 77 27.33 -8.47 -22.30
C GLY A 77 26.47 -8.96 -23.47
N SER A 78 25.84 -8.07 -24.24
CA SER A 78 24.89 -8.44 -25.29
C SER A 78 25.25 -7.79 -26.63
N ALA A 79 25.71 -8.58 -27.60
CA ALA A 79 26.24 -8.12 -28.89
C ALA A 79 25.26 -7.30 -29.77
N VAL A 80 23.95 -7.40 -29.54
CA VAL A 80 22.92 -6.67 -30.31
C VAL A 80 22.63 -5.28 -29.70
N PHE A 81 22.99 -5.07 -28.43
CA PHE A 81 22.74 -3.82 -27.69
C PHE A 81 23.96 -2.92 -27.66
#